data_AF-A0A7X9FE07-F1
#
_entry.id   AF-A0A7X9FE07-F1
#
_cell.length_a   1.000
_cell.length_b   1.000
_cell.length_c   1.000
_cell.angle_alpha   90.00
_cell.angle_beta   90.00
_cell.angle_gamma   90.00
#
_symmetry.space_group_name_H-M   'P 1'
#
loop_
_entity.id
_entity.type
_entity.pdbx_description
1 polymer ?
#
loop_
_entity_poly.entity_id
_entity_poly.type
_entity_poly.pdbx_seq_one_letter_code
_entity_poly.pdbx_strand_id
1 'polypeptide(L)'
;MLKFIALSSAQYPLGIPPGKKCLTVPGGPYAGRTAVLYAASPSSIKLVAADAPYTAVTSPIDVAVDAADTPFDAFMSASGHIYVAYIVAGTYDLAFVKLSFSGGVWTAGTKVSVFTADECSQPNMCCLTTGQLWIAYTRLNGGLYYVSVKVSSDDGVNWGSVSDPGDTLTSGATSACASMVEQSLCQYVFYTEGGAKLAYRTKANGAILWDSEIILASGGGFNEWFSVAAGKDGRIGVAYVNASGLRFREYSGSTWTAEAVVEDGALSAPAVAYRGGDAFVLYTRDSSDGRHLLLAKRKEAAGFSTAVAVDSRKTDLKKLLVYNAAVGSYQDKTVEAASESAGDVLHSASSALLDAVGDAVYFGQDEPFNAVYVRLSAIGAGGEVVWKYWDGQGWKATTPYSGTWSFSSSEQDILLWPDYHSIPADWQKRDLSGHSCYWLAASVTAAFSTPPVGSRLTAITGVTAFSLQGEI
;
A
#
# COMPACT_ATOMS: atom_id res chain seq x y z
N MET A 1 5.26 -10.19 10.17
CA MET A 1 5.34 -9.23 11.29
C MET A 1 4.81 -7.90 10.80
N LEU A 2 3.90 -7.24 11.54
CA LEU A 2 3.47 -5.88 11.23
C LEU A 2 3.99 -4.95 12.33
N LYS A 3 4.50 -3.78 11.94
CA LYS A 3 5.01 -2.76 12.86
C LYS A 3 4.46 -1.40 12.42
N PHE A 4 3.94 -0.62 13.36
CA PHE A 4 3.57 0.75 13.09
C PHE A 4 4.84 1.57 12.89
N ILE A 5 4.88 2.33 11.80
CA ILE A 5 6.04 3.12 11.43
C ILE A 5 5.82 4.59 11.79
N ALA A 6 4.78 5.22 11.24
CA ALA A 6 4.50 6.63 11.43
C ALA A 6 3.06 6.97 11.02
N LEU A 7 2.57 8.12 11.51
CA LEU A 7 1.39 8.78 10.95
C LEU A 7 1.80 9.58 9.71
N SER A 8 0.85 9.78 8.79
CA SER A 8 1.00 10.67 7.64
C SER A 8 -0.28 11.48 7.44
N SER A 9 -0.13 12.73 7.03
CA SER A 9 -1.22 13.57 6.54
C SER A 9 -1.24 13.72 5.02
N ALA A 10 -0.33 13.04 4.30
CA ALA A 10 -0.31 13.01 2.85
C ALA A 10 -1.52 12.23 2.31
N GLN A 11 -2.03 12.62 1.15
CA GLN A 11 -3.03 11.86 0.41
C GLN A 11 -2.46 10.51 -0.06
N TYR A 12 -1.17 10.49 -0.44
CA TYR A 12 -0.48 9.28 -0.87
C TYR A 12 0.77 8.99 -0.02
N PRO A 13 0.63 8.48 1.23
CA PRO A 13 1.77 8.28 2.12
C PRO A 13 2.88 7.38 1.58
N LEU A 14 2.55 6.38 0.75
CA LEU A 14 3.53 5.53 0.05
C LEU A 14 3.64 5.85 -1.45
N GLY A 15 3.00 6.93 -1.90
CA GLY A 15 2.76 7.20 -3.32
C GLY A 15 1.71 6.25 -3.91
N ILE A 16 1.65 6.22 -5.24
CA ILE A 16 0.90 5.22 -6.01
C ILE A 16 1.95 4.24 -6.58
N PRO A 17 1.70 2.92 -6.59
CA PRO A 17 2.55 1.97 -7.30
C PRO A 17 2.84 2.43 -8.73
N PRO A 18 4.02 2.15 -9.30
CA PRO A 18 4.96 1.07 -8.94
C PRO A 18 6.17 1.48 -8.08
N GLY A 19 6.13 2.61 -7.36
CA GLY A 19 7.28 3.10 -6.58
C GLY A 19 7.79 2.12 -5.50
N LYS A 20 9.11 1.93 -5.45
CA LYS A 20 9.87 1.24 -4.40
C LYS A 20 10.07 2.19 -3.22
N LYS A 21 9.72 1.71 -2.03
CA LYS A 21 9.75 2.51 -0.79
C LYS A 21 10.30 1.72 0.40
N CYS A 22 10.19 0.40 0.34
CA CYS A 22 10.74 -0.52 1.31
C CYS A 22 12.03 -1.13 0.74
N LEU A 23 13.16 -0.76 1.31
CA LEU A 23 14.49 -1.09 0.82
C LEU A 23 15.26 -1.83 1.92
N THR A 24 16.21 -2.69 1.56
CA THR A 24 16.97 -3.46 2.55
C THR A 24 18.45 -3.42 2.24
N VAL A 25 19.23 -3.15 3.29
CA VAL A 25 20.69 -3.09 3.20
C VAL A 25 21.20 -4.45 2.74
N PRO A 26 21.86 -4.54 1.57
CA PRO A 26 22.14 -5.81 0.92
C PRO A 26 23.34 -6.56 1.52
N GLY A 27 24.21 -5.89 2.29
CA GLY A 27 25.43 -6.50 2.81
C GLY A 27 26.10 -5.71 3.94
N GLY A 28 27.21 -6.26 4.44
CA GLY A 28 28.00 -5.68 5.53
C GLY A 28 27.38 -5.85 6.93
N PRO A 29 27.89 -5.12 7.94
CA PRO A 29 27.45 -5.27 9.34
C PRO A 29 25.97 -4.95 9.61
N TYR A 30 25.31 -4.28 8.67
CA TYR A 30 23.89 -3.89 8.76
C TYR A 30 23.03 -4.61 7.72
N ALA A 31 23.51 -5.71 7.13
CA ALA A 31 22.75 -6.49 6.16
C ALA A 31 21.39 -6.91 6.75
N GLY A 32 20.32 -6.75 5.98
CA GLY A 32 18.96 -7.05 6.44
C GLY A 32 18.26 -5.90 7.17
N ARG A 33 18.95 -4.78 7.48
CA ARG A 33 18.28 -3.56 7.96
C ARG A 33 17.32 -3.05 6.89
N THR A 34 16.07 -2.84 7.28
CA THR A 34 15.02 -2.37 6.37
C THR A 34 14.83 -0.87 6.56
N ALA A 35 14.85 -0.12 5.45
CA ALA A 35 14.53 1.30 5.39
C ALA A 35 13.19 1.50 4.68
N VAL A 36 12.32 2.34 5.23
CA VAL A 36 11.03 2.69 4.64
C VAL A 36 10.96 4.19 4.44
N LEU A 37 10.74 4.59 3.19
CA LEU A 37 10.43 5.97 2.83
C LEU A 37 8.92 6.17 2.73
N TYR A 38 8.44 7.32 3.20
CA TYR A 38 7.03 7.67 3.13
C TYR A 38 6.86 9.19 3.06
N ALA A 39 5.80 9.65 2.40
CA ALA A 39 5.36 11.03 2.49
C ALA A 39 4.73 11.23 3.87
N ALA A 40 5.32 12.09 4.71
CA ALA A 40 4.83 12.35 6.07
C ALA A 40 3.75 13.45 6.10
N SER A 41 3.77 14.32 5.10
CA SER A 41 2.78 15.36 4.84
C SER A 41 2.67 15.57 3.32
N PRO A 42 1.70 16.38 2.84
CA PRO A 42 1.63 16.79 1.43
C PRO A 42 2.85 17.57 0.90
N SER A 43 3.83 17.85 1.76
CA SER A 43 5.03 18.64 1.48
C SER A 43 6.35 17.94 1.85
N SER A 44 6.34 16.71 2.39
CA SER A 44 7.56 16.11 2.94
C SER A 44 7.67 14.61 2.76
N ILE A 45 8.89 14.15 2.49
CA ILE A 45 9.28 12.74 2.48
C ILE A 45 10.22 12.50 3.67
N LYS A 46 9.97 11.43 4.42
CA LYS A 46 10.79 10.98 5.54
C LYS A 46 11.25 9.55 5.34
N LEU A 47 12.30 9.18 6.06
CA LEU A 47 12.80 7.81 6.16
C LEU A 47 12.77 7.35 7.62
N VAL A 48 12.36 6.11 7.83
CA VAL A 48 12.61 5.35 9.05
C VAL A 48 13.37 4.07 8.71
N ALA A 49 13.99 3.46 9.70
CA ALA A 49 14.61 2.16 9.55
C ALA A 49 14.32 1.25 10.75
N ALA A 50 14.47 -0.05 10.54
CA ALA A 50 14.38 -1.05 11.58
C ALA A 50 15.28 -2.25 11.26
N ASP A 51 15.84 -2.85 12.30
CA ASP A 51 16.59 -4.11 12.21
C ASP A 51 15.69 -5.26 12.62
N ALA A 52 15.86 -6.44 12.00
CA ALA A 52 15.23 -7.65 12.51
C ALA A 52 15.64 -7.90 13.99
N PRO A 53 14.70 -8.29 14.87
CA PRO A 53 13.33 -8.73 14.61
C PRO A 53 12.30 -7.59 14.69
N TYR A 54 12.65 -6.37 14.25
CA TYR A 54 11.81 -5.18 14.06
C TYR A 54 11.05 -4.68 15.30
N THR A 55 11.61 -4.90 16.48
CA THR A 55 11.00 -4.49 17.75
C THR A 55 10.92 -2.97 17.92
N ALA A 56 11.82 -2.24 17.27
CA ALA A 56 11.88 -0.78 17.28
C ALA A 56 12.13 -0.23 15.87
N VAL A 57 11.63 0.99 15.63
CA VAL A 57 11.90 1.80 14.44
C VAL A 57 12.74 3.01 14.87
N THR A 58 13.62 3.48 14.01
CA THR A 58 14.38 4.72 14.24
C THR A 58 13.44 5.93 14.25
N SER A 59 13.87 7.03 14.86
CA SER A 59 13.23 8.32 14.65
C SER A 59 13.22 8.67 13.15
N PRO A 60 12.14 9.28 12.62
CA PRO A 60 12.09 9.70 11.23
C PRO A 60 13.18 10.73 10.88
N ILE A 61 13.81 10.55 9.73
CA ILE A 61 14.81 11.45 9.14
C ILE A 61 14.16 12.20 7.99
N ASP A 62 14.37 13.51 7.90
CA ASP A 62 13.90 14.31 6.76
C ASP A 62 14.70 13.97 5.49
N VAL A 63 13.99 13.66 4.41
CA VAL A 63 14.55 13.36 3.10
C VAL A 63 14.30 14.50 2.13
N ALA A 64 13.08 15.00 2.10
CA ALA A 64 12.67 16.20 1.36
C ALA A 64 11.60 16.94 2.17
N VAL A 65 11.64 18.27 2.16
CA VAL A 65 10.67 19.14 2.87
C VAL A 65 9.88 20.05 1.92
N ASP A 66 10.04 19.78 0.62
CA ASP A 66 9.42 20.48 -0.50
C ASP A 66 8.81 19.51 -1.52
N ALA A 67 8.49 18.28 -1.11
CA ALA A 67 7.95 17.26 -2.00
C ALA A 67 6.45 17.45 -2.24
N ALA A 68 5.98 17.39 -3.47
CA ALA A 68 4.55 17.37 -3.78
C ALA A 68 3.87 16.10 -3.23
N ASP A 69 2.56 16.17 -3.00
CA ASP A 69 1.73 15.02 -2.62
C ASP A 69 1.43 14.12 -3.83
N THR A 70 2.49 13.61 -4.44
CA THR A 70 2.46 12.77 -5.64
C THR A 70 3.42 11.59 -5.48
N PRO A 71 3.33 10.56 -6.34
CA PRO A 71 4.25 9.44 -6.28
C PRO A 71 5.71 9.88 -6.37
N PHE A 72 6.57 9.22 -5.61
CA PHE A 72 8.03 9.32 -5.71
C PHE A 72 8.60 7.91 -5.89
N ASP A 73 9.87 7.77 -6.23
CA ASP A 73 10.55 6.47 -6.29
C ASP A 73 11.91 6.49 -5.61
N ALA A 74 12.38 5.32 -5.19
CA ALA A 74 13.68 5.17 -4.58
C ALA A 74 14.40 3.88 -4.97
N PHE A 75 15.72 3.93 -4.94
CA PHE A 75 16.59 2.79 -5.18
C PHE A 75 17.65 2.72 -4.08
N MET A 76 18.09 1.51 -3.72
CA MET A 76 19.21 1.31 -2.79
C MET A 76 20.38 0.64 -3.52
N SER A 77 21.57 1.26 -3.47
CA SER A 77 22.78 0.66 -4.02
C SER A 77 23.28 -0.51 -3.17
N ALA A 78 24.24 -1.26 -3.72
CA ALA A 78 24.97 -2.32 -3.02
C ALA A 78 25.69 -1.82 -1.73
N SER A 79 26.01 -0.52 -1.65
CA SER A 79 26.60 0.10 -0.45
C SER A 79 25.57 0.59 0.58
N GLY A 80 24.27 0.40 0.31
CA GLY A 80 23.18 0.85 1.19
C GLY A 80 22.80 2.32 1.04
N HIS A 81 23.42 3.07 0.11
CA HIS A 81 22.97 4.43 -0.21
C HIS A 81 21.59 4.38 -0.83
N ILE A 82 20.74 5.33 -0.46
CA ILE A 82 19.39 5.44 -1.02
C ILE A 82 19.34 6.64 -1.96
N TYR A 83 18.75 6.44 -3.12
CA TYR A 83 18.57 7.41 -4.18
C TYR A 83 17.08 7.67 -4.30
N VAL A 84 16.64 8.93 -4.22
CA VAL A 84 15.22 9.28 -4.23
C VAL A 84 14.96 10.29 -5.33
N ALA A 85 14.02 9.99 -6.22
CA ALA A 85 13.49 10.92 -7.20
C ALA A 85 12.05 11.29 -6.80
N TYR A 86 11.75 12.58 -6.80
CA TYR A 86 10.48 13.12 -6.35
C TYR A 86 10.10 14.39 -7.11
N ILE A 87 8.87 14.84 -6.94
CA ILE A 87 8.34 16.06 -7.57
C ILE A 87 8.31 17.19 -6.55
N VAL A 88 8.74 18.39 -6.93
CA VAL A 88 8.75 19.56 -6.05
C VAL A 88 7.34 20.17 -5.94
N ALA A 89 6.89 20.46 -4.72
CA ALA A 89 5.60 21.10 -4.46
C ALA A 89 5.55 22.52 -5.06
N GLY A 90 4.46 22.84 -5.73
CA GLY A 90 4.20 24.17 -6.31
C GLY A 90 4.78 24.38 -7.71
N THR A 91 6.00 23.90 -7.99
CA THR A 91 6.59 24.00 -9.35
C THR A 91 6.41 22.75 -10.19
N TYR A 92 6.18 21.60 -9.56
CA TYR A 92 6.13 20.28 -10.22
C TYR A 92 7.42 19.92 -10.97
N ASP A 93 8.56 20.48 -10.55
CA ASP A 93 9.88 20.12 -11.08
C ASP A 93 10.27 18.69 -10.66
N LEU A 94 11.03 17.99 -11.51
CA LEU A 94 11.66 16.73 -11.15
C LEU A 94 12.93 17.01 -10.35
N ALA A 95 13.00 16.45 -9.14
CA ALA A 95 14.12 16.58 -8.22
C ALA A 95 14.68 15.24 -7.77
N PHE A 96 15.90 15.29 -7.27
CA PHE A 96 16.66 14.14 -6.78
C PHE A 96 17.34 14.45 -5.45
N VAL A 97 17.41 13.46 -4.56
CA VAL A 97 18.24 13.51 -3.36
C VAL A 97 18.90 12.15 -3.10
N LYS A 98 20.18 12.17 -2.75
CA LYS A 98 20.92 11.01 -2.27
C LYS A 98 20.94 10.99 -0.74
N LEU A 99 20.67 9.85 -0.13
CA LEU A 99 20.95 9.57 1.27
C LEU A 99 22.20 8.70 1.38
N SER A 100 23.25 9.24 1.97
CA SER A 100 24.49 8.51 2.21
C SER A 100 24.34 7.62 3.44
N PHE A 101 24.80 6.37 3.33
CA PHE A 101 24.72 5.37 4.39
C PHE A 101 26.12 5.12 4.96
N SER A 102 26.28 5.37 6.26
CA SER A 102 27.54 5.15 6.97
C SER A 102 27.27 4.87 8.44
N GLY A 103 27.97 3.90 9.04
CA GLY A 103 27.79 3.53 10.44
C GLY A 103 26.36 3.12 10.80
N GLY A 104 25.60 2.58 9.84
CA GLY A 104 24.19 2.21 10.02
C GLY A 104 23.21 3.37 9.88
N VAL A 105 23.67 4.60 9.67
CA VAL A 105 22.79 5.78 9.62
C VAL A 105 22.72 6.31 8.20
N TRP A 106 21.52 6.73 7.79
CA TRP A 106 21.32 7.50 6.55
C TRP A 106 21.38 9.00 6.85
N THR A 107 22.04 9.75 5.98
CA THR A 107 22.06 11.22 6.03
C THR A 107 21.66 11.75 4.66
N ALA A 108 20.58 12.53 4.60
CA ALA A 108 20.12 13.17 3.38
C ALA A 108 21.14 14.22 2.90
N GLY A 109 21.47 14.16 1.62
CA GLY A 109 22.28 15.16 0.93
C GLY A 109 21.46 16.37 0.50
N THR A 110 22.06 17.20 -0.35
CA THR A 110 21.39 18.36 -0.94
C THR A 110 20.50 17.94 -2.11
N LYS A 111 19.34 18.61 -2.23
CA LYS A 111 18.45 18.50 -3.40
C LYS A 111 19.19 18.88 -4.69
N VAL A 112 19.02 18.08 -5.74
CA VAL A 112 19.48 18.36 -7.10
C VAL A 112 18.26 18.51 -8.01
N SER A 113 18.21 19.58 -8.81
CA SER A 113 17.20 19.74 -9.86
C SER A 113 17.56 18.88 -11.06
N VAL A 114 16.65 18.01 -11.48
CA VAL A 114 16.86 17.09 -12.62
C VAL A 114 16.25 17.67 -13.90
N PHE A 115 15.03 18.21 -13.80
CA PHE A 115 14.33 18.82 -14.92
C PHE A 115 13.27 19.82 -14.43
N THR A 116 13.18 20.99 -15.07
CA THR A 116 12.38 22.14 -14.59
C THR A 116 11.64 22.90 -15.71
N ALA A 117 11.48 22.32 -16.91
CA ALA A 117 10.86 23.01 -18.04
C ALA A 117 9.36 22.72 -18.21
N ASP A 118 8.87 21.59 -17.69
CA ASP A 118 7.46 21.18 -17.74
C ASP A 118 7.03 20.63 -16.36
N GLU A 119 5.72 20.52 -16.13
CA GLU A 119 5.17 19.84 -14.95
C GLU A 119 5.45 18.34 -15.04
N CYS A 120 6.01 17.77 -13.97
CA CYS A 120 6.42 16.37 -13.90
C CYS A 120 5.59 15.57 -12.90
N SER A 121 5.49 14.26 -13.15
CA SER A 121 4.83 13.30 -12.26
C SER A 121 5.43 11.90 -12.38
N GLN A 122 5.14 11.06 -11.38
CA GLN A 122 5.42 9.62 -11.39
C GLN A 122 6.87 9.25 -11.75
N PRO A 123 7.90 9.80 -11.08
CA PRO A 123 9.25 9.32 -11.27
C PRO A 123 9.35 7.85 -10.88
N ASN A 124 10.10 7.06 -11.64
CA ASN A 124 10.47 5.69 -11.37
C ASN A 124 11.98 5.51 -11.60
N MET A 125 12.65 4.81 -10.69
CA MET A 125 14.12 4.70 -10.66
C MET A 125 14.60 3.25 -10.82
N CYS A 126 15.69 3.12 -11.56
CA CYS A 126 16.58 1.97 -11.46
C CYS A 126 18.05 2.42 -11.49
N CYS A 127 18.93 1.51 -11.09
CA CYS A 127 20.37 1.66 -11.23
C CYS A 127 20.89 0.46 -11.99
N LEU A 128 21.82 0.71 -12.91
CA LEU A 128 22.52 -0.35 -13.59
C LEU A 128 23.56 -0.98 -12.66
N THR A 129 23.93 -2.22 -12.99
CA THR A 129 25.10 -2.87 -12.37
C THR A 129 26.39 -2.04 -12.54
N THR A 130 26.46 -1.14 -13.53
CA THR A 130 27.57 -0.19 -13.71
C THR A 130 27.55 1.01 -12.76
N GLY A 131 26.51 1.18 -11.95
CA GLY A 131 26.31 2.33 -11.05
C GLY A 131 25.61 3.53 -11.68
N GLN A 132 25.24 3.45 -12.96
CA GLN A 132 24.50 4.50 -13.64
C GLN A 132 23.05 4.56 -13.14
N LEU A 133 22.61 5.73 -12.71
CA LEU A 133 21.24 5.97 -12.23
C LEU A 133 20.36 6.43 -13.38
N TRP A 134 19.13 5.92 -13.40
CA TRP A 134 18.13 6.29 -14.38
C TRP A 134 16.83 6.70 -13.70
N ILE A 135 16.16 7.70 -14.27
CA ILE A 135 14.83 8.13 -13.87
C ILE A 135 13.94 8.14 -15.11
N ALA A 136 12.95 7.26 -15.16
CA ALA A 136 11.80 7.40 -16.05
C ALA A 136 10.76 8.28 -15.36
N TYR A 137 10.12 9.19 -16.08
CA TYR A 137 9.12 10.09 -15.51
C TYR A 137 8.11 10.54 -16.57
N THR A 138 6.95 10.99 -16.10
CA THR A 138 5.93 11.60 -16.94
C THR A 138 6.09 13.12 -16.90
N ARG A 139 6.00 13.78 -18.07
CA ARG A 139 5.94 15.25 -18.17
C ARG A 139 4.73 15.71 -18.96
N LEU A 140 4.13 16.83 -18.57
CA LEU A 140 3.00 17.46 -19.24
C LEU A 140 3.46 18.65 -20.08
N ASN A 141 3.40 18.53 -21.40
CA ASN A 141 3.80 19.58 -22.33
C ASN A 141 2.70 19.81 -23.37
N GLY A 142 2.24 21.06 -23.50
CA GLY A 142 1.18 21.41 -24.46
C GLY A 142 -0.14 20.65 -24.24
N GLY A 143 -0.43 20.24 -22.99
CA GLY A 143 -1.62 19.47 -22.64
C GLY A 143 -1.53 17.95 -22.91
N LEU A 144 -0.35 17.44 -23.32
CA LEU A 144 -0.09 16.02 -23.54
C LEU A 144 0.97 15.49 -22.57
N TYR A 145 0.79 14.26 -22.14
CA TYR A 145 1.70 13.52 -21.27
C TYR A 145 2.71 12.71 -22.08
N TYR A 146 4.00 12.85 -21.75
CA TYR A 146 5.11 12.16 -22.38
C TYR A 146 5.88 11.35 -21.34
N VAL A 147 6.35 10.16 -21.70
CA VAL A 147 7.34 9.41 -20.90
C VAL A 147 8.73 9.83 -21.36
N SER A 148 9.52 10.34 -20.44
CA SER A 148 10.90 10.76 -20.68
C SER A 148 11.86 10.07 -19.72
N VAL A 149 13.14 10.01 -20.10
CA VAL A 149 14.17 9.33 -19.31
C VAL A 149 15.40 10.21 -19.16
N LYS A 150 15.83 10.36 -17.91
CA LYS A 150 17.06 11.05 -17.50
C LYS A 150 18.05 10.05 -16.94
N VAL A 151 19.33 10.38 -17.07
CA VAL A 151 20.43 9.51 -16.66
C VAL A 151 21.54 10.29 -15.96
N SER A 152 22.11 9.70 -14.92
CA SER A 152 23.28 10.21 -14.22
C SER A 152 24.34 9.11 -14.12
N SER A 153 25.59 9.50 -14.39
CA SER A 153 26.77 8.62 -14.32
C SER A 153 27.72 8.98 -13.19
N ASP A 154 27.37 10.00 -12.39
CA ASP A 154 28.17 10.59 -11.32
C ASP A 154 27.40 10.60 -10.00
N ASP A 155 26.72 9.49 -9.72
CA ASP A 155 26.06 9.25 -8.43
C ASP A 155 24.93 10.25 -8.11
N GLY A 156 24.29 10.77 -9.17
CA GLY A 156 23.15 11.68 -9.09
C GLY A 156 23.54 13.15 -8.93
N VAL A 157 24.81 13.50 -9.08
CA VAL A 157 25.29 14.89 -9.01
C VAL A 157 24.88 15.69 -10.25
N ASN A 158 24.96 15.08 -11.44
CA ASN A 158 24.59 15.70 -12.70
C ASN A 158 23.63 14.83 -13.50
N TRP A 159 22.60 15.47 -14.08
CA TRP A 159 21.56 14.84 -14.92
C TRP A 159 21.46 15.51 -16.30
N GLY A 160 22.51 16.23 -16.72
CA GLY A 160 22.51 17.05 -17.92
C GLY A 160 21.82 18.40 -17.70
N SER A 161 21.37 19.05 -18.79
CA SER A 161 20.65 20.33 -18.67
C SER A 161 19.30 20.12 -17.97
N VAL A 162 18.94 21.03 -17.05
CA VAL A 162 17.64 21.02 -16.36
C VAL A 162 16.47 21.42 -17.27
N SER A 163 16.75 22.00 -18.44
CA SER A 163 15.72 22.31 -19.45
C SER A 163 15.56 21.23 -20.52
N ASP A 164 16.45 20.24 -20.55
CA ASP A 164 16.41 19.14 -21.50
C ASP A 164 15.63 17.96 -20.88
N PRO A 165 14.55 17.45 -21.49
CA PRO A 165 13.81 16.31 -20.95
C PRO A 165 14.58 14.98 -21.04
N GLY A 166 15.72 14.93 -21.74
CA GLY A 166 16.42 13.69 -22.04
C GLY A 166 15.73 12.89 -23.13
N ASP A 167 15.81 11.56 -23.06
CA ASP A 167 15.23 10.68 -24.07
C ASP A 167 13.70 10.62 -23.90
N THR A 168 12.94 11.18 -24.84
CA THR A 168 11.47 11.04 -24.89
C THR A 168 11.08 9.74 -25.62
N LEU A 169 10.32 8.86 -24.95
CA LEU A 169 10.00 7.52 -25.44
C LEU A 169 8.65 7.40 -26.16
N THR A 170 7.75 8.36 -25.91
CA THR A 170 6.39 8.38 -26.42
C THR A 170 6.10 9.60 -27.29
N SER A 171 5.01 9.56 -28.05
CA SER A 171 4.61 10.68 -28.94
C SER A 171 3.68 11.70 -28.29
N GLY A 172 3.32 11.49 -27.02
CA GLY A 172 2.38 12.33 -26.28
C GLY A 172 0.97 11.76 -26.30
N ALA A 173 0.31 11.72 -25.16
CA ALA A 173 -1.06 11.22 -25.02
C ALA A 173 -1.84 11.92 -23.90
N THR A 174 -3.12 11.57 -23.73
CA THR A 174 -3.99 12.12 -22.68
C THR A 174 -3.64 11.64 -21.28
N SER A 175 -2.84 10.57 -21.16
CA SER A 175 -2.23 10.08 -19.93
C SER A 175 -0.99 9.24 -20.28
N ALA A 176 -0.01 9.21 -19.38
CA ALA A 176 1.13 8.30 -19.49
C ALA A 176 1.72 8.01 -18.11
N CYS A 177 2.09 6.76 -17.88
CA CYS A 177 2.71 6.31 -16.63
C CYS A 177 3.88 5.38 -16.97
N ALA A 178 4.96 5.38 -16.20
CA ALA A 178 6.15 4.58 -16.49
C ALA A 178 6.66 3.78 -15.29
N SER A 179 7.27 2.64 -15.58
CA SER A 179 8.00 1.79 -14.63
C SER A 179 9.24 1.24 -15.31
N MET A 180 10.34 1.12 -14.56
CA MET A 180 11.60 0.64 -15.10
C MET A 180 12.27 -0.44 -14.26
N VAL A 181 12.89 -1.37 -14.98
CA VAL A 181 13.73 -2.42 -14.42
C VAL A 181 15.00 -2.57 -15.24
N GLU A 182 16.05 -3.06 -14.60
CA GLU A 182 17.27 -3.51 -15.27
C GLU A 182 17.27 -5.03 -15.31
N GLN A 183 17.64 -5.59 -16.45
CA GLN A 183 17.85 -7.02 -16.59
C GLN A 183 18.92 -7.26 -17.65
N SER A 184 19.92 -8.07 -17.32
CA SER A 184 20.96 -8.51 -18.25
C SER A 184 21.69 -7.35 -18.95
N LEU A 185 21.98 -6.26 -18.22
CA LEU A 185 22.59 -5.01 -18.69
C LEU A 185 21.72 -4.22 -19.69
N CYS A 186 20.43 -4.53 -19.76
CA CYS A 186 19.45 -3.78 -20.53
C CYS A 186 18.49 -3.04 -19.59
N GLN A 187 18.18 -1.80 -19.95
CA GLN A 187 17.12 -1.02 -19.33
C GLN A 187 15.82 -1.33 -20.04
N TYR A 188 14.80 -1.68 -19.29
CA TYR A 188 13.45 -1.81 -19.79
C TYR A 188 12.61 -0.68 -19.19
N VAL A 189 11.97 0.11 -20.05
CA VAL A 189 10.98 1.11 -19.62
C VAL A 189 9.63 0.68 -20.14
N PHE A 190 8.79 0.26 -19.22
CA PHE A 190 7.40 -0.10 -19.46
C PHE A 190 6.53 1.12 -19.23
N TYR A 191 5.54 1.34 -20.08
CA TYR A 191 4.68 2.50 -19.98
C TYR A 191 3.27 2.26 -20.51
N THR A 192 2.33 2.98 -19.92
CA THR A 192 0.98 3.14 -20.47
C THR A 192 0.89 4.43 -21.28
N GLU A 193 0.08 4.43 -22.33
CA GLU A 193 -0.11 5.61 -23.20
C GLU A 193 -1.59 5.77 -23.58
N GLY A 194 -2.19 6.91 -23.21
CA GLY A 194 -3.57 7.30 -23.55
C GLY A 194 -4.66 6.36 -23.03
N GLY A 195 -4.32 5.53 -22.04
CA GLY A 195 -5.15 4.44 -21.56
C GLY A 195 -5.47 3.33 -22.58
N ALA A 196 -4.76 3.32 -23.70
CA ALA A 196 -5.05 2.45 -24.85
C ALA A 196 -4.10 1.24 -24.96
N LYS A 197 -2.88 1.36 -24.41
CA LYS A 197 -1.88 0.29 -24.46
C LYS A 197 -0.96 0.29 -23.25
N LEU A 198 -0.35 -0.87 -23.03
CA LEU A 198 0.85 -1.07 -22.23
C LEU A 198 1.95 -1.54 -23.19
N ALA A 199 3.05 -0.81 -23.22
CA ALA A 199 4.18 -1.07 -24.11
C ALA A 199 5.50 -0.94 -23.35
N TYR A 200 6.60 -1.32 -24.01
CA TYR A 200 7.93 -1.04 -23.48
C TYR A 200 8.94 -0.76 -24.60
N ARG A 201 10.04 -0.14 -24.19
CA ARG A 201 11.27 -0.02 -24.97
C ARG A 201 12.45 -0.53 -24.17
N THR A 202 13.47 -0.97 -24.90
CA THR A 202 14.74 -1.42 -24.34
C THR A 202 15.90 -0.55 -24.77
N LYS A 203 16.90 -0.45 -23.91
CA LYS A 203 18.21 0.13 -24.25
C LYS A 203 19.30 -0.74 -23.63
N ALA A 204 20.16 -1.29 -24.46
CA ALA A 204 21.34 -2.00 -23.97
C ALA A 204 22.34 -1.01 -23.36
N ASN A 205 23.08 -1.43 -22.34
CA ASN A 205 24.12 -0.60 -21.74
C ASN A 205 25.13 -0.13 -22.80
N GLY A 206 25.38 1.18 -22.86
CA GLY A 206 26.26 1.81 -23.85
C GLY A 206 25.65 2.03 -25.24
N ALA A 207 24.42 1.56 -25.49
CA ALA A 207 23.72 1.89 -26.72
C ALA A 207 23.33 3.38 -26.76
N ILE A 208 23.37 3.98 -27.95
CA ILE A 208 22.98 5.38 -28.14
C ILE A 208 21.46 5.51 -28.23
N LEU A 209 20.82 4.62 -28.99
CA LEU A 209 19.40 4.65 -29.30
C LEU A 209 18.63 3.60 -28.48
N TRP A 210 17.36 3.90 -28.24
CA TRP A 210 16.38 2.93 -27.77
C TRP A 210 15.92 2.04 -28.92
N ASP A 211 15.60 0.78 -28.59
CA ASP A 211 14.95 -0.13 -29.52
C ASP A 211 13.54 0.35 -29.88
N SER A 212 12.98 -0.25 -30.93
CA SER A 212 11.59 -0.04 -31.32
C SER A 212 10.63 -0.43 -30.19
N GLU A 213 9.54 0.32 -30.08
CA GLU A 213 8.46 -0.02 -29.15
C GLU A 213 7.93 -1.43 -29.38
N ILE A 214 7.67 -2.14 -28.29
CA ILE A 214 6.95 -3.42 -28.28
C ILE A 214 5.67 -3.24 -27.47
N ILE A 215 4.52 -3.47 -28.12
CA ILE A 215 3.22 -3.44 -27.47
C ILE A 215 3.02 -4.77 -26.72
N LEU A 216 2.91 -4.69 -25.40
CA LEU A 216 2.69 -5.84 -24.54
C LEU A 216 1.19 -6.18 -24.46
N ALA A 217 0.34 -5.16 -24.38
CA ALA A 217 -1.12 -5.29 -24.40
C ALA A 217 -1.78 -4.03 -24.98
N SER A 218 -2.97 -4.20 -25.56
CA SER A 218 -3.78 -3.13 -26.15
C SER A 218 -5.25 -3.29 -25.75
N GLY A 219 -6.00 -2.20 -25.71
CA GLY A 219 -7.40 -2.20 -25.26
C GLY A 219 -7.76 -0.90 -24.56
N GLY A 220 -8.60 -0.96 -23.54
CA GLY A 220 -8.94 0.18 -22.69
C GLY A 220 -8.64 -0.07 -21.22
N GLY A 221 -8.56 1.01 -20.44
CA GLY A 221 -8.42 0.96 -18.99
C GLY A 221 -6.98 0.79 -18.50
N PHE A 222 -5.99 1.09 -19.33
CA PHE A 222 -4.60 1.16 -18.87
C PHE A 222 -4.36 2.48 -18.13
N ASN A 223 -3.72 2.42 -16.97
CA ASN A 223 -3.40 3.59 -16.16
C ASN A 223 -2.13 3.31 -15.33
N GLU A 224 -1.93 4.01 -14.21
CA GLU A 224 -0.80 3.80 -13.32
C GLU A 224 -0.82 2.45 -12.57
N TRP A 225 -1.92 1.68 -12.64
CA TRP A 225 -2.04 0.38 -11.98
C TRP A 225 -1.38 -0.76 -12.76
N PHE A 226 -0.07 -0.68 -12.87
CA PHE A 226 0.78 -1.78 -13.30
C PHE A 226 2.06 -1.85 -12.47
N SER A 227 2.70 -3.02 -12.47
CA SER A 227 3.96 -3.24 -11.79
C SER A 227 4.85 -4.17 -12.59
N VAL A 228 6.15 -3.90 -12.53
CA VAL A 228 7.20 -4.66 -13.18
C VAL A 228 8.23 -5.08 -12.15
N ALA A 229 8.64 -6.33 -12.21
CA ALA A 229 9.77 -6.83 -11.43
C ALA A 229 10.65 -7.72 -12.30
N ALA A 230 11.96 -7.60 -12.12
CA ALA A 230 12.94 -8.53 -12.66
C ALA A 230 13.30 -9.55 -11.56
N GLY A 231 13.31 -10.83 -11.91
CA GLY A 231 13.78 -11.91 -11.06
C GLY A 231 15.27 -12.18 -11.26
N LYS A 232 15.97 -12.62 -10.21
CA LYS A 232 17.39 -13.03 -10.28
C LYS A 232 17.73 -14.05 -11.37
N ASP A 233 16.73 -14.80 -11.86
CA ASP A 233 16.89 -15.81 -12.89
C ASP A 233 16.76 -15.29 -14.33
N GLY A 234 16.65 -13.97 -14.49
CA GLY A 234 16.60 -13.32 -15.80
C GLY A 234 15.20 -13.05 -16.32
N ARG A 235 14.16 -13.42 -15.58
CA ARG A 235 12.78 -13.18 -15.99
C ARG A 235 12.29 -11.80 -15.61
N ILE A 236 11.36 -11.27 -16.41
CA ILE A 236 10.66 -10.02 -16.09
C ILE A 236 9.16 -10.31 -16.03
N GLY A 237 8.55 -10.05 -14.89
CA GLY A 237 7.11 -10.17 -14.69
C GLY A 237 6.45 -8.81 -14.78
N VAL A 238 5.32 -8.72 -15.49
CA VAL A 238 4.51 -7.51 -15.63
C VAL A 238 3.07 -7.84 -15.24
N ALA A 239 2.58 -7.24 -14.17
CA ALA A 239 1.17 -7.29 -13.77
C ALA A 239 0.52 -5.95 -14.10
N TYR A 240 -0.69 -5.96 -14.67
CA TYR A 240 -1.40 -4.76 -15.08
C TYR A 240 -2.90 -4.92 -14.97
N VAL A 241 -3.59 -3.85 -14.60
CA VAL A 241 -5.05 -3.77 -14.65
C VAL A 241 -5.47 -3.24 -16.03
N ASN A 242 -6.51 -3.83 -16.60
CA ASN A 242 -7.21 -3.31 -17.77
C ASN A 242 -8.73 -3.38 -17.55
N ALA A 243 -9.53 -3.04 -18.56
CA ALA A 243 -10.99 -3.07 -18.47
C ALA A 243 -11.61 -4.44 -18.10
N SER A 244 -10.85 -5.55 -18.22
CA SER A 244 -11.31 -6.90 -17.88
C SER A 244 -10.84 -7.40 -16.51
N GLY A 245 -9.89 -6.71 -15.86
CA GLY A 245 -9.35 -7.09 -14.55
C GLY A 245 -7.82 -7.08 -14.52
N LEU A 246 -7.24 -7.86 -13.60
CA LEU A 246 -5.81 -7.98 -13.39
C LEU A 246 -5.21 -9.08 -14.28
N ARG A 247 -4.18 -8.73 -15.02
CA ARG A 247 -3.49 -9.58 -16.00
C ARG A 247 -2.02 -9.66 -15.70
N PHE A 248 -1.38 -10.70 -16.22
CA PHE A 248 0.05 -10.92 -16.05
C PHE A 248 0.70 -11.48 -17.31
N ARG A 249 1.93 -11.01 -17.61
CA ARG A 249 2.82 -11.60 -18.60
C ARG A 249 4.23 -11.71 -18.04
N GLU A 250 4.98 -12.69 -18.51
CA GLU A 250 6.37 -12.91 -18.11
C GLU A 250 7.27 -13.03 -19.33
N TYR A 251 8.42 -12.37 -19.27
CA TYR A 251 9.47 -12.47 -20.26
C TYR A 251 10.55 -13.45 -19.79
N SER A 252 10.93 -14.38 -20.66
CA SER A 252 11.95 -15.40 -20.37
C SER A 252 13.38 -14.98 -20.69
N GLY A 253 13.61 -13.72 -21.09
CA GLY A 253 14.87 -13.29 -21.71
C GLY A 253 14.87 -13.42 -23.25
N SER A 254 13.85 -14.05 -23.83
CA SER A 254 13.72 -14.21 -25.28
C SER A 254 12.28 -14.03 -25.79
N THR A 255 11.30 -14.52 -25.04
CA THR A 255 9.89 -14.52 -25.43
C THR A 255 8.98 -14.14 -24.28
N TRP A 256 7.87 -13.49 -24.60
CA TRP A 256 6.79 -13.24 -23.65
C TRP A 256 5.82 -14.42 -23.59
N THR A 257 5.34 -14.75 -22.40
CA THR A 257 4.21 -15.67 -22.26
C THR A 257 2.94 -15.07 -22.85
N ALA A 258 1.95 -15.93 -23.12
CA ALA A 258 0.58 -15.47 -23.30
C ALA A 258 0.09 -14.69 -22.07
N GLU A 259 -0.92 -13.84 -22.28
CA GLU A 259 -1.59 -13.14 -21.18
C GLU A 259 -2.29 -14.15 -20.26
N ALA A 260 -1.99 -14.08 -18.97
CA ALA A 260 -2.66 -14.86 -17.95
C ALA A 260 -3.64 -13.98 -17.17
N VAL A 261 -4.82 -14.52 -16.87
CA VAL A 261 -5.77 -13.91 -15.94
C VAL A 261 -5.29 -14.18 -14.52
N VAL A 262 -4.99 -13.11 -13.78
CA VAL A 262 -4.71 -13.22 -12.34
C VAL A 262 -6.03 -13.18 -11.59
N GLU A 263 -6.88 -12.21 -11.90
CA GLU A 263 -8.16 -12.00 -11.24
C GLU A 263 -9.06 -11.08 -12.09
N ASP A 264 -10.38 -11.27 -12.02
CA ASP A 264 -11.35 -10.41 -12.69
C ASP A 264 -12.02 -9.43 -11.71
N GLY A 265 -12.61 -8.36 -12.23
CA GLY A 265 -13.33 -7.34 -11.45
C GLY A 265 -12.53 -6.07 -11.16
N ALA A 266 -13.06 -5.24 -10.27
CA ALA A 266 -12.44 -3.97 -9.84
C ALA A 266 -11.28 -4.25 -8.87
N LEU A 267 -10.06 -3.98 -9.33
CA LEU A 267 -8.81 -4.27 -8.65
C LEU A 267 -7.87 -3.09 -8.84
N SER A 268 -6.97 -2.88 -7.88
CA SER A 268 -6.03 -1.76 -7.91
C SER A 268 -4.66 -2.17 -7.37
N ALA A 269 -3.69 -1.26 -7.54
CA ALA A 269 -2.35 -1.36 -6.97
C ALA A 269 -1.66 -2.72 -7.14
N PRO A 270 -1.55 -3.30 -8.36
CA PRO A 270 -0.84 -4.55 -8.53
C PRO A 270 0.65 -4.37 -8.23
N ALA A 271 1.27 -5.40 -7.68
CA ALA A 271 2.71 -5.49 -7.47
C ALA A 271 3.21 -6.89 -7.81
N VAL A 272 4.31 -6.96 -8.58
CA VAL A 272 4.99 -8.22 -8.87
C VAL A 272 6.20 -8.36 -7.95
N ALA A 273 6.40 -9.56 -7.42
CA ALA A 273 7.65 -9.95 -6.77
C ALA A 273 8.02 -11.37 -7.14
N TYR A 274 9.31 -11.66 -7.18
CA TYR A 274 9.83 -13.01 -7.35
C TYR A 274 10.40 -13.50 -6.01
N ARG A 275 10.15 -14.78 -5.68
CA ARG A 275 10.71 -15.42 -4.50
C ARG A 275 11.03 -16.87 -4.80
N GLY A 276 12.32 -17.22 -4.75
CA GLY A 276 12.78 -18.57 -5.09
C GLY A 276 12.46 -18.95 -6.54
N GLY A 277 12.40 -17.98 -7.45
CA GLY A 277 11.97 -18.16 -8.84
C GLY A 277 10.45 -18.12 -9.03
N ASP A 278 9.62 -18.23 -8.00
CA ASP A 278 8.17 -18.14 -8.18
C ASP A 278 7.74 -16.67 -8.27
N ALA A 279 6.90 -16.36 -9.26
CA ALA A 279 6.26 -15.05 -9.38
C ALA A 279 5.04 -14.98 -8.44
N PHE A 280 4.97 -13.91 -7.65
CA PHE A 280 3.83 -13.54 -6.83
C PHE A 280 3.25 -12.24 -7.36
N VAL A 281 1.93 -12.18 -7.46
CA VAL A 281 1.18 -10.97 -7.78
C VAL A 281 0.37 -10.61 -6.55
N LEU A 282 0.70 -9.47 -5.95
CA LEU A 282 -0.05 -8.84 -4.87
C LEU A 282 -0.93 -7.75 -5.47
N TYR A 283 -2.12 -7.55 -4.92
CA TYR A 283 -3.07 -6.56 -5.41
C TYR A 283 -4.09 -6.21 -4.33
N THR A 284 -4.73 -5.06 -4.49
CA THR A 284 -5.89 -4.69 -3.68
C THR A 284 -7.18 -5.03 -4.43
N ARG A 285 -8.15 -5.57 -3.69
CA ARG A 285 -9.51 -5.75 -4.16
C ARG A 285 -10.45 -4.88 -3.36
N ASP A 286 -11.31 -4.17 -4.06
CA ASP A 286 -12.41 -3.43 -3.44
C ASP A 286 -13.32 -4.42 -2.72
N SER A 287 -13.40 -4.30 -1.40
CA SER A 287 -14.57 -4.72 -0.69
C SER A 287 -15.68 -3.72 -0.98
N SER A 288 -16.91 -4.19 -0.86
CA SER A 288 -18.07 -3.42 -1.29
C SER A 288 -18.40 -2.18 -0.47
N ASP A 289 -17.65 -1.91 0.58
CA ASP A 289 -17.63 -0.67 1.34
C ASP A 289 -16.56 0.32 0.85
N GLY A 290 -15.95 0.06 -0.30
CA GLY A 290 -14.86 0.88 -0.85
C GLY A 290 -13.54 0.72 -0.10
N ARG A 291 -13.45 -0.24 0.82
CA ARG A 291 -12.18 -0.60 1.46
C ARG A 291 -11.44 -1.61 0.60
N HIS A 292 -10.16 -1.80 0.87
CA HIS A 292 -9.29 -2.58 0.01
C HIS A 292 -8.64 -3.71 0.81
N LEU A 293 -8.90 -4.96 0.42
CA LEU A 293 -8.16 -6.12 0.93
C LEU A 293 -6.87 -6.29 0.12
N LEU A 294 -5.75 -6.43 0.82
CA LEU A 294 -4.49 -6.86 0.22
C LEU A 294 -4.47 -8.38 0.05
N LEU A 295 -4.44 -8.82 -1.20
CA LEU A 295 -4.45 -10.22 -1.61
C LEU A 295 -3.15 -10.57 -2.32
N ALA A 296 -2.80 -11.86 -2.33
CA ALA A 296 -1.71 -12.41 -3.09
C ALA A 296 -2.15 -13.65 -3.87
N LYS A 297 -1.61 -13.81 -5.07
CA LYS A 297 -1.64 -15.05 -5.85
C LYS A 297 -0.23 -15.42 -6.29
N ARG A 298 0.07 -16.72 -6.28
CA ARG A 298 1.32 -17.28 -6.81
C ARG A 298 1.08 -17.80 -8.22
N LYS A 299 2.01 -17.57 -9.14
CA LYS A 299 1.99 -18.17 -10.48
C LYS A 299 2.23 -19.67 -10.37
N GLU A 300 1.44 -20.45 -11.08
CA GLU A 300 1.54 -21.90 -11.20
C GLU A 300 1.60 -22.29 -12.68
N ALA A 301 1.95 -23.54 -12.99
CA ALA A 301 2.14 -23.96 -14.39
C ALA A 301 0.91 -23.74 -15.28
N ALA A 302 -0.30 -23.85 -14.71
CA ALA A 302 -1.57 -23.71 -15.44
C ALA A 302 -2.28 -22.36 -15.22
N GLY A 303 -1.68 -21.41 -14.48
CA GLY A 303 -2.35 -20.14 -14.15
C GLY A 303 -1.86 -19.54 -12.83
N PHE A 304 -2.80 -19.16 -11.97
CA PHE A 304 -2.52 -18.59 -10.65
C PHE A 304 -3.27 -19.34 -9.55
N SER A 305 -2.67 -19.40 -8.37
CA SER A 305 -3.29 -19.97 -7.17
C SER A 305 -4.58 -19.24 -6.78
N THR A 306 -5.35 -19.84 -5.86
CA THR A 306 -6.44 -19.12 -5.17
C THR A 306 -5.88 -17.88 -4.46
N ALA A 307 -6.68 -16.80 -4.43
CA ALA A 307 -6.32 -15.58 -3.71
C ALA A 307 -6.24 -15.87 -2.21
N VAL A 308 -5.18 -15.37 -1.58
CA VAL A 308 -5.00 -15.46 -0.12
C VAL A 308 -4.82 -14.05 0.43
N ALA A 309 -5.53 -13.73 1.52
CA ALA A 309 -5.29 -12.49 2.25
C ALA A 309 -3.87 -12.48 2.81
N VAL A 310 -3.13 -11.40 2.54
CA VAL A 310 -1.76 -11.24 3.07
C VAL A 310 -1.77 -11.18 4.59
N ASP A 311 -2.86 -10.72 5.18
CA ASP A 311 -3.12 -10.79 6.61
C ASP A 311 -4.50 -11.39 6.90
N SER A 312 -4.52 -12.60 7.45
CA SER A 312 -5.74 -13.33 7.83
C SER A 312 -6.55 -12.65 8.93
N ARG A 313 -5.98 -11.67 9.65
CA ARG A 313 -6.69 -10.88 10.67
C ARG A 313 -7.39 -9.66 10.08
N LYS A 314 -7.16 -9.34 8.81
CA LYS A 314 -7.70 -8.18 8.10
C LYS A 314 -8.82 -8.59 7.13
N THR A 315 -9.80 -9.30 7.67
CA THR A 315 -10.93 -9.87 6.94
C THR A 315 -12.25 -9.45 7.60
N ASP A 316 -13.38 -9.94 7.08
CA ASP A 316 -14.64 -9.90 7.81
C ASP A 316 -14.47 -10.55 9.19
N LEU A 317 -15.32 -10.13 10.14
CA LEU A 317 -15.30 -10.67 11.49
C LEU A 317 -15.73 -12.14 11.47
N LYS A 318 -15.02 -12.97 12.25
CA LYS A 318 -15.45 -14.35 12.46
C LYS A 318 -16.84 -14.39 13.09
N LYS A 319 -17.09 -13.48 14.03
CA LYS A 319 -18.39 -13.25 14.65
C LYS A 319 -18.61 -11.78 14.98
N LEU A 320 -19.85 -11.33 14.80
CA LEU A 320 -20.34 -10.09 15.39
C LEU A 320 -21.57 -10.40 16.24
N LEU A 321 -21.54 -10.06 17.54
CA LEU A 321 -22.69 -10.22 18.43
C LEU A 321 -23.16 -8.86 18.93
N VAL A 322 -24.48 -8.65 18.94
CA VAL A 322 -25.12 -7.50 19.59
C VAL A 322 -25.84 -8.00 20.84
N TYR A 323 -25.58 -7.39 21.99
CA TYR A 323 -26.17 -7.73 23.27
C TYR A 323 -27.04 -6.59 23.78
N ASN A 324 -28.27 -6.93 24.15
CA ASN A 324 -29.19 -6.01 24.81
C ASN A 324 -29.35 -6.39 26.28
N ALA A 325 -29.01 -5.47 27.17
CA ALA A 325 -29.02 -5.70 28.61
C ALA A 325 -30.43 -5.81 29.19
N ALA A 326 -31.40 -5.09 28.61
CA ALA A 326 -32.78 -5.09 29.11
C ALA A 326 -33.44 -6.47 28.95
N VAL A 327 -33.16 -7.18 27.84
CA VAL A 327 -33.67 -8.55 27.62
C VAL A 327 -32.64 -9.64 27.94
N GLY A 328 -31.39 -9.29 28.20
CA GLY A 328 -30.33 -10.23 28.59
C GLY A 328 -29.96 -11.24 27.51
N SER A 329 -30.03 -10.86 26.23
CA SER A 329 -29.81 -11.77 25.10
C SER A 329 -28.78 -11.25 24.10
N TYR A 330 -28.11 -12.19 23.43
CA TYR A 330 -27.24 -11.94 22.29
C TYR A 330 -27.99 -12.19 20.97
N GLN A 331 -27.64 -11.44 19.94
CA GLN A 331 -28.01 -11.72 18.55
C GLN A 331 -26.75 -11.79 17.70
N ASP A 332 -26.63 -12.87 16.92
CA ASP A 332 -25.55 -13.01 15.94
C ASP A 332 -25.89 -12.19 14.71
N LYS A 333 -25.02 -11.24 14.39
CA LYS A 333 -25.12 -10.30 13.27
C LYS A 333 -23.95 -10.41 12.31
N THR A 334 -23.29 -11.57 12.29
CA THR A 334 -22.09 -11.80 11.48
C THR A 334 -22.39 -11.67 9.99
N VAL A 335 -23.55 -12.14 9.52
CA VAL A 335 -23.91 -12.09 8.11
C VAL A 335 -24.22 -10.65 7.69
N GLU A 336 -25.05 -9.96 8.48
CA GLU A 336 -25.39 -8.55 8.27
C GLU A 336 -24.14 -7.67 8.27
N ALA A 337 -23.24 -7.88 9.23
CA ALA A 337 -22.01 -7.11 9.38
C ALA A 337 -21.02 -7.24 8.22
N ALA A 338 -21.09 -8.35 7.45
CA ALA A 338 -20.28 -8.57 6.25
C ALA A 338 -21.03 -8.17 4.96
N SER A 339 -22.32 -7.85 5.05
CA SER A 339 -23.16 -7.52 3.91
C SER A 339 -23.05 -6.04 3.49
N GLU A 340 -23.64 -5.71 2.34
CA GLU A 340 -23.77 -4.33 1.85
C GLU A 340 -25.05 -3.62 2.31
N SER A 341 -25.94 -4.36 2.98
CA SER A 341 -27.22 -3.81 3.41
C SER A 341 -27.02 -2.72 4.45
N ALA A 342 -27.79 -1.64 4.35
CA ALA A 342 -27.71 -0.56 5.32
C ALA A 342 -28.69 -0.78 6.47
N GLY A 343 -28.24 -0.56 7.71
CA GLY A 343 -29.10 -0.53 8.90
C GLY A 343 -29.63 -1.89 9.37
N ASP A 344 -28.94 -2.99 9.07
CA ASP A 344 -29.34 -4.36 9.41
C ASP A 344 -28.56 -4.95 10.62
N VAL A 345 -27.53 -4.24 11.09
CA VAL A 345 -26.76 -4.59 12.29
C VAL A 345 -27.33 -3.88 13.52
N LEU A 346 -28.37 -4.49 14.11
CA LEU A 346 -29.08 -3.99 15.28
C LEU A 346 -29.64 -5.13 16.14
N HIS A 347 -29.92 -4.87 17.41
CA HIS A 347 -30.66 -5.81 18.25
C HIS A 347 -32.17 -5.62 18.05
N SER A 348 -32.92 -6.70 17.80
CA SER A 348 -34.36 -6.60 17.47
C SER A 348 -35.23 -6.02 18.59
N ALA A 349 -34.78 -6.08 19.84
CA ALA A 349 -35.50 -5.53 20.99
C ALA A 349 -35.42 -4.00 21.10
N SER A 350 -34.29 -3.40 20.72
CA SER A 350 -34.08 -1.94 20.76
C SER A 350 -34.15 -1.28 19.39
N SER A 351 -34.12 -2.06 18.29
CA SER A 351 -33.90 -1.56 16.93
C SER A 351 -32.62 -0.73 16.79
N ALA A 352 -31.62 -0.99 17.64
CA ALA A 352 -30.36 -0.25 17.69
C ALA A 352 -29.15 -1.18 17.83
N LEU A 353 -27.98 -0.70 17.41
CA LEU A 353 -26.70 -1.38 17.69
C LEU A 353 -26.36 -1.31 19.18
N LEU A 354 -26.55 -0.14 19.79
CA LEU A 354 -26.33 0.16 21.21
C LEU A 354 -27.35 1.22 21.63
N ASP A 355 -28.01 1.08 22.78
CA ASP A 355 -29.01 2.05 23.25
C ASP A 355 -28.81 2.40 24.73
N ALA A 356 -29.05 1.44 25.61
CA ALA A 356 -29.07 1.64 27.06
C ALA A 356 -27.77 1.20 27.73
N VAL A 357 -27.54 1.70 28.96
CA VAL A 357 -26.40 1.28 29.80
C VAL A 357 -26.39 -0.24 29.96
N GLY A 358 -25.25 -0.86 29.70
CA GLY A 358 -25.06 -2.31 29.73
C GLY A 358 -25.22 -3.01 28.39
N ASP A 359 -25.81 -2.36 27.38
CA ASP A 359 -25.78 -2.87 26.00
C ASP A 359 -24.32 -2.97 25.52
N ALA A 360 -24.06 -3.92 24.61
CA ALA A 360 -22.72 -4.11 24.07
C ALA A 360 -22.73 -4.69 22.66
N VAL A 361 -21.71 -4.35 21.87
CA VAL A 361 -21.37 -5.01 20.61
C VAL A 361 -20.02 -5.69 20.76
N TYR A 362 -19.94 -6.93 20.28
CA TYR A 362 -18.76 -7.78 20.38
C TYR A 362 -18.22 -8.13 18.99
N PHE A 363 -16.96 -7.79 18.77
CA PHE A 363 -16.19 -8.06 17.55
C PHE A 363 -15.31 -9.29 17.82
N GLY A 364 -15.57 -10.39 17.12
CA GLY A 364 -14.91 -11.67 17.33
C GLY A 364 -14.03 -12.08 16.16
N GLN A 365 -12.80 -12.52 16.47
CA GLN A 365 -11.87 -13.12 15.50
C GLN A 365 -11.22 -14.41 16.03
N ASP A 366 -10.68 -15.21 15.11
CA ASP A 366 -9.97 -16.45 15.44
C ASP A 366 -8.58 -16.21 16.04
N GLU A 367 -7.99 -15.05 15.77
CA GLU A 367 -6.71 -14.55 16.27
C GLU A 367 -6.87 -13.13 16.84
N PRO A 368 -5.96 -12.67 17.71
CA PRO A 368 -5.91 -11.26 18.10
C PRO A 368 -5.68 -10.38 16.87
N PHE A 369 -6.55 -9.40 16.67
CA PHE A 369 -6.51 -8.41 15.60
C PHE A 369 -6.10 -7.06 16.17
N ASN A 370 -5.96 -6.00 15.37
CA ASN A 370 -5.61 -4.68 15.90
C ASN A 370 -6.41 -3.49 15.40
N ALA A 371 -7.40 -3.73 14.56
CA ALA A 371 -8.29 -2.67 14.13
C ALA A 371 -9.67 -3.24 13.82
N VAL A 372 -10.67 -2.39 13.92
CA VAL A 372 -12.01 -2.64 13.39
C VAL A 372 -12.46 -1.44 12.58
N TYR A 373 -13.25 -1.71 11.56
CA TYR A 373 -13.97 -0.70 10.80
C TYR A 373 -15.45 -0.78 11.15
N VAL A 374 -16.09 0.37 11.35
CA VAL A 374 -17.52 0.47 11.62
C VAL A 374 -18.14 1.48 10.67
N ARG A 375 -19.24 1.07 10.03
CA ARG A 375 -20.14 1.89 9.25
C ARG A 375 -21.55 1.84 9.82
N LEU A 376 -22.17 3.01 9.97
CA LEU A 376 -23.48 3.21 10.58
C LEU A 376 -24.46 3.79 9.55
N SER A 377 -25.71 3.36 9.61
CA SER A 377 -26.83 4.01 8.90
C SER A 377 -27.43 5.15 9.72
N ALA A 378 -27.28 5.10 11.05
CA ALA A 378 -27.62 6.17 11.97
C ALA A 378 -26.48 6.34 12.99
N ILE A 379 -25.99 7.57 13.13
CA ILE A 379 -24.93 7.90 14.09
C ILE A 379 -25.48 7.98 15.50
N GLY A 380 -24.64 7.64 16.48
CA GLY A 380 -24.95 7.78 17.89
C GLY A 380 -24.81 9.23 18.37
N ALA A 381 -25.69 9.65 19.27
CA ALA A 381 -25.58 10.92 20.00
C ALA A 381 -25.85 10.74 21.50
N GLY A 382 -25.17 11.54 22.32
CA GLY A 382 -25.36 11.61 23.78
C GLY A 382 -24.84 10.42 24.60
N GLY A 383 -24.50 9.29 23.95
CA GLY A 383 -24.01 8.10 24.62
C GLY A 383 -22.49 8.02 24.73
N GLU A 384 -22.04 7.19 25.66
CA GLU A 384 -20.63 6.86 25.86
C GLU A 384 -20.43 5.35 25.92
N VAL A 385 -19.31 4.90 25.36
CA VAL A 385 -18.91 3.49 25.42
C VAL A 385 -17.52 3.35 26.02
N VAL A 386 -17.29 2.20 26.64
CA VAL A 386 -15.95 1.74 27.02
C VAL A 386 -15.56 0.54 26.17
N TRP A 387 -14.36 0.59 25.61
CA TRP A 387 -13.78 -0.52 24.85
C TRP A 387 -13.10 -1.50 25.81
N LYS A 388 -13.29 -2.80 25.60
CA LYS A 388 -12.74 -3.85 26.47
C LYS A 388 -12.28 -5.06 25.66
N TYR A 389 -11.32 -5.81 26.18
CA TYR A 389 -10.97 -7.15 25.72
C TYR A 389 -11.03 -8.14 26.89
N TRP A 390 -11.06 -9.44 26.59
CA TRP A 390 -11.07 -10.48 27.63
C TRP A 390 -9.65 -10.97 27.92
N ASP A 391 -9.18 -10.85 29.16
CA ASP A 391 -7.81 -11.23 29.55
C ASP A 391 -7.68 -12.66 30.12
N GLY A 392 -8.76 -13.46 30.04
CA GLY A 392 -8.85 -14.78 30.65
C GLY A 392 -9.49 -14.79 32.04
N GLN A 393 -9.51 -13.66 32.75
CA GLN A 393 -10.11 -13.52 34.09
C GLN A 393 -11.29 -12.54 34.10
N GLY A 394 -11.17 -11.45 33.34
CA GLY A 394 -12.08 -10.32 33.35
C GLY A 394 -12.12 -9.59 32.01
N TRP A 395 -13.15 -8.75 31.86
CA TRP A 395 -13.16 -7.75 30.79
C TRP A 395 -12.29 -6.58 31.21
N LYS A 396 -11.18 -6.40 30.51
CA LYS A 396 -10.21 -5.34 30.78
C LYS A 396 -10.47 -4.16 29.85
N ALA A 397 -10.64 -2.98 30.45
CA ALA A 397 -10.83 -1.75 29.68
C ALA A 397 -9.56 -1.41 28.88
N THR A 398 -9.76 -0.87 27.69
CA THR A 398 -8.70 -0.36 26.82
C THR A 398 -9.16 0.93 26.16
N THR A 399 -8.23 1.81 25.85
CA THR A 399 -8.49 2.97 24.98
C THR A 399 -7.90 2.64 23.62
N PRO A 400 -8.69 2.68 22.52
CA PRO A 400 -8.13 2.51 21.19
C PRO A 400 -6.99 3.51 20.94
N TYR A 401 -5.95 3.06 20.25
CA TYR A 401 -4.82 3.91 19.84
C TYR A 401 -5.27 5.11 18.98
N SER A 402 -6.31 4.96 18.18
CA SER A 402 -6.94 6.07 17.42
C SER A 402 -7.74 7.05 18.29
N GLY A 403 -7.79 6.84 19.61
CA GLY A 403 -8.63 7.59 20.54
C GLY A 403 -9.97 6.91 20.82
N THR A 404 -10.63 7.34 21.90
CA THR A 404 -11.97 6.86 22.24
C THR A 404 -12.99 7.30 21.19
N TRP A 405 -13.81 6.36 20.73
CA TRP A 405 -14.91 6.62 19.81
C TRP A 405 -16.20 5.98 20.33
N SER A 406 -17.28 6.76 20.33
CA SER A 406 -18.60 6.38 20.85
C SER A 406 -19.66 6.42 19.74
N PHE A 407 -19.33 5.89 18.55
CA PHE A 407 -20.26 5.78 17.44
C PHE A 407 -20.81 7.12 16.91
N SER A 408 -20.03 8.21 17.06
CA SER A 408 -20.45 9.58 16.78
C SER A 408 -20.21 10.06 15.33
N SER A 409 -19.80 9.16 14.43
CA SER A 409 -19.59 9.40 13.00
C SER A 409 -20.16 8.25 12.18
N SER A 410 -20.51 8.51 10.93
CA SER A 410 -21.10 7.49 10.04
C SER A 410 -20.12 6.35 9.74
N GLU A 411 -18.83 6.66 9.71
CA GLU A 411 -17.75 5.71 9.43
C GLU A 411 -16.57 6.01 10.36
N GLN A 412 -15.87 4.96 10.81
CA GLN A 412 -14.66 5.10 11.61
C GLN A 412 -13.75 3.88 11.47
N ASP A 413 -12.46 4.15 11.25
CA ASP A 413 -11.38 3.22 11.51
C ASP A 413 -10.92 3.31 12.96
N ILE A 414 -11.07 2.22 13.69
CA ILE A 414 -10.69 2.13 15.09
C ILE A 414 -9.42 1.31 15.15
N LEU A 415 -8.28 1.99 15.29
CA LEU A 415 -7.00 1.35 15.52
C LEU A 415 -6.88 1.07 17.02
N LEU A 416 -6.93 -0.20 17.41
CA LEU A 416 -6.97 -0.63 18.80
C LEU A 416 -5.56 -0.60 19.41
N TRP A 417 -4.62 -1.19 18.68
CA TRP A 417 -3.19 -1.22 19.01
C TRP A 417 -2.39 -0.83 17.78
N PRO A 418 -1.29 -0.08 17.92
CA PRO A 418 -0.50 0.37 16.78
C PRO A 418 0.00 -0.79 15.91
N ASP A 419 0.36 -1.92 16.53
CA ASP A 419 0.83 -3.11 15.84
C ASP A 419 0.51 -4.42 16.59
N TYR A 420 0.86 -5.57 16.02
CA TYR A 420 0.57 -6.87 16.63
C TYR A 420 1.43 -7.22 17.84
N HIS A 421 2.58 -6.58 18.01
CA HIS A 421 3.41 -6.76 19.21
C HIS A 421 2.90 -5.92 20.38
N SER A 422 2.17 -4.85 20.09
CA SER A 422 1.48 -4.03 21.10
C SER A 422 0.12 -4.61 21.53
N ILE A 423 -0.32 -5.71 20.91
CA ILE A 423 -1.49 -6.43 21.39
C ILE A 423 -1.19 -6.99 22.79
N PRO A 424 -2.11 -6.85 23.76
CA PRO A 424 -1.95 -7.42 25.10
C PRO A 424 -1.72 -8.92 25.06
N ALA A 425 -0.60 -9.37 25.63
CA ALA A 425 -0.24 -10.79 25.67
C ALA A 425 -1.20 -11.64 26.53
N ASP A 426 -1.97 -10.99 27.40
CA ASP A 426 -3.01 -11.61 28.23
C ASP A 426 -4.36 -11.73 27.51
N TRP A 427 -4.57 -11.18 26.30
CA TRP A 427 -5.85 -11.35 25.60
C TRP A 427 -6.09 -12.83 25.28
N GLN A 428 -7.19 -13.38 25.79
CA GLN A 428 -7.58 -14.78 25.62
C GLN A 428 -8.90 -14.92 24.86
N LYS A 429 -9.14 -16.12 24.32
CA LYS A 429 -10.46 -16.49 23.82
C LYS A 429 -11.48 -16.57 24.97
N ARG A 430 -12.74 -16.26 24.66
CA ARG A 430 -13.89 -16.46 25.55
C ARG A 430 -15.05 -17.05 24.78
N ASP A 431 -15.79 -17.93 25.41
CA ASP A 431 -17.06 -18.39 24.86
C ASP A 431 -18.16 -17.36 25.16
N LEU A 432 -18.73 -16.81 24.09
CA LEU A 432 -19.95 -15.98 24.13
C LEU A 432 -20.98 -16.59 23.20
N SER A 433 -22.16 -16.91 23.71
CA SER A 433 -23.27 -17.49 22.94
C SER A 433 -22.87 -18.71 22.08
N GLY A 434 -21.97 -19.57 22.59
CA GLY A 434 -21.51 -20.76 21.89
C GLY A 434 -20.36 -20.53 20.89
N HIS A 435 -19.73 -19.35 20.90
CA HIS A 435 -18.63 -19.01 20.00
C HIS A 435 -17.36 -18.63 20.76
N SER A 436 -16.27 -19.34 20.47
CA SER A 436 -14.96 -19.13 21.07
C SER A 436 -14.06 -18.26 20.20
N CYS A 437 -13.98 -16.97 20.51
CA CYS A 437 -13.19 -15.99 19.75
C CYS A 437 -12.34 -15.11 20.67
N TYR A 438 -11.35 -14.43 20.11
CA TYR A 438 -10.79 -13.23 20.71
C TYR A 438 -11.80 -12.11 20.52
N TRP A 439 -12.37 -11.63 21.63
CA TRP A 439 -13.42 -10.63 21.61
C TRP A 439 -12.90 -9.26 22.00
N LEU A 440 -13.24 -8.27 21.20
CA LEU A 440 -13.27 -6.87 21.59
C LEU A 440 -14.74 -6.49 21.83
N ALA A 441 -15.03 -5.80 22.92
CA ALA A 441 -16.37 -5.32 23.25
C ALA A 441 -16.39 -3.78 23.33
N ALA A 442 -17.43 -3.16 22.79
CA ALA A 442 -17.80 -1.79 23.12
C ALA A 442 -19.08 -1.86 23.97
N SER A 443 -19.00 -1.45 25.24
CA SER A 443 -20.13 -1.49 26.19
C SER A 443 -20.59 -0.09 26.55
N VAL A 444 -21.90 0.14 26.55
CA VAL A 444 -22.50 1.44 26.89
C VAL A 444 -22.34 1.74 28.38
N THR A 445 -21.74 2.88 28.70
CA THR A 445 -21.60 3.42 30.06
C THR A 445 -22.51 4.61 30.32
N ALA A 446 -22.91 5.33 29.26
CA ALA A 446 -23.95 6.35 29.29
C ALA A 446 -24.90 6.11 28.11
N ALA A 447 -26.21 6.12 28.37
CA ALA A 447 -27.23 5.80 27.37
C ALA A 447 -27.21 6.81 26.21
N PHE A 448 -27.51 6.32 25.01
CA PHE A 448 -27.63 7.15 23.82
C PHE A 448 -28.97 7.91 23.81
N SER A 449 -28.93 9.21 23.49
CA SER A 449 -30.15 9.98 23.18
C SER A 449 -30.61 9.76 21.74
N THR A 450 -29.69 9.38 20.86
CA THR A 450 -29.96 8.84 19.53
C THR A 450 -29.12 7.58 19.38
N PRO A 451 -29.73 6.39 19.42
CA PRO A 451 -29.00 5.12 19.34
C PRO A 451 -28.37 4.93 17.95
N PRO A 452 -27.09 4.53 17.84
CA PRO A 452 -26.50 4.17 16.57
C PRO A 452 -27.16 2.91 15.97
N VAL A 453 -27.21 2.85 14.64
CA VAL A 453 -27.63 1.66 13.88
C VAL A 453 -26.51 1.27 12.93
N GLY A 454 -26.05 0.02 13.03
CA GLY A 454 -24.94 -0.47 12.22
C GLY A 454 -25.39 -0.93 10.83
N SER A 455 -24.48 -0.81 9.88
CA SER A 455 -24.62 -1.35 8.52
C SER A 455 -23.51 -2.35 8.22
N ARG A 456 -22.26 -2.04 8.60
CA ARG A 456 -21.12 -2.92 8.30
C ARG A 456 -20.05 -2.81 9.37
N LEU A 457 -19.57 -3.94 9.87
CA LEU A 457 -18.56 -4.00 10.92
C LEU A 457 -17.57 -5.11 10.57
N THR A 458 -16.31 -4.75 10.29
CA THR A 458 -15.27 -5.70 9.83
C THR A 458 -13.94 -5.47 10.55
N ALA A 459 -12.96 -6.36 10.36
CA ALA A 459 -11.56 -6.12 10.75
C ALA A 459 -10.69 -5.68 9.55
N ILE A 460 -11.30 -5.40 8.40
CA ILE A 460 -10.62 -4.96 7.18
C ILE A 460 -10.17 -3.52 7.37
N THR A 461 -8.85 -3.32 7.40
CA THR A 461 -8.27 -1.97 7.30
C THR A 461 -8.11 -1.62 5.84
N GLY A 462 -8.57 -0.45 5.41
CA GLY A 462 -8.47 0.03 4.04
C GLY A 462 -7.02 0.25 3.65
N VAL A 463 -6.42 -0.74 2.97
CA VAL A 463 -5.08 -0.63 2.41
C VAL A 463 -5.16 0.18 1.12
N THR A 464 -4.83 1.46 1.18
CA THR A 464 -4.86 2.33 -0.01
C THR A 464 -3.62 2.18 -0.89
N ALA A 465 -2.49 1.81 -0.29
CA ALA A 465 -1.24 1.57 -0.99
C ALA A 465 -0.37 0.59 -0.19
N PHE A 466 0.54 -0.08 -0.90
CA PHE A 466 1.58 -0.90 -0.29
C PHE A 466 2.85 -0.83 -1.13
N SER A 467 3.98 -1.11 -0.51
CA SER A 467 5.27 -1.25 -1.20
C SER A 467 5.92 -2.55 -0.75
N LEU A 468 6.47 -3.28 -1.70
CA LEU A 468 7.17 -4.51 -1.43
C LEU A 468 8.63 -4.20 -1.15
N GLN A 469 9.21 -4.92 -0.19
CA GLN A 469 10.65 -5.07 -0.15
C GLN A 469 11.08 -5.76 -1.44
N GLY A 470 12.06 -5.19 -2.15
CA GLY A 470 12.66 -5.83 -3.33
C GLY A 470 13.13 -7.26 -3.00
N GLU A 471 13.33 -8.10 -4.04
CA GLU A 471 13.59 -9.54 -3.88
C GLU A 471 14.51 -9.90 -2.70
N ILE A 472 14.08 -10.92 -1.94
CA ILE A 472 14.85 -11.60 -0.88
C ILE A 472 16.01 -12.37 -1.50
#